data_AF-A0A0U3THN9-F1
#
_entry.id   AF-A0A0U3THN9-F1
#
_cell.length_a   1.000
_cell.length_b   1.000
_cell.length_c   1.000
_cell.angle_alpha   90.00
_cell.angle_beta   90.00
_cell.angle_gamma   90.00
#
_symmetry.space_group_name_H-M   'P 1'
#
loop_
_entity.id
_entity.type
_entity.pdbx_description
1 polymer ?
#
loop_
_entity_poly.entity_id
_entity_poly.type
_entity_poly.pdbx_seq_one_letter_code
_entity_poly.pdbx_strand_id
1 'polypeptide(L)'
;MRRRRDGGAMHARRTAHHLRAGLTPDVARGPTMERRAHGPLRATGLDAPAHLQRVDDAVGLLLPGTALGGWASLLLQGNNWFDGRTGDGCDQRSSTVRPAPSSDVAR
;
A
#
# COMPACT_ATOMS: atom_id res chain seq x y z
N MET A 1 -23.42 18.54 -13.73
CA MET A 1 -23.55 18.02 -12.35
C MET A 1 -22.51 16.90 -12.16
N ARG A 2 -21.27 17.23 -11.77
CA ARG A 2 -20.18 16.24 -11.58
C ARG A 2 -20.36 15.58 -10.21
N ARG A 3 -20.69 14.28 -10.18
CA ARG A 3 -20.57 13.49 -8.95
C ARG A 3 -19.12 13.53 -8.52
N ARG A 4 -18.83 14.12 -7.35
CA ARG A 4 -17.57 13.87 -6.65
C ARG A 4 -17.50 12.35 -6.49
N ARG A 5 -16.50 11.71 -7.12
CA ARG A 5 -16.05 10.42 -6.63
C ARG A 5 -15.43 10.74 -5.28
N ASP A 6 -16.23 10.62 -4.23
CA ASP A 6 -15.67 10.44 -2.90
C ASP A 6 -14.76 9.23 -3.04
N GLY A 7 -13.45 9.49 -3.07
CA GLY A 7 -12.42 8.46 -3.05
C GLY A 7 -12.61 7.71 -1.74
N GLY A 8 -13.49 6.71 -1.77
CA GLY A 8 -13.83 5.86 -0.64
C GLY A 8 -12.50 5.42 -0.04
N ALA A 9 -12.31 5.74 1.24
CA ALA A 9 -11.03 5.65 1.89
C ALA A 9 -10.46 4.24 1.71
N MET A 10 -9.54 4.09 0.77
CA MET A 10 -8.85 2.84 0.49
C MET A 10 -8.02 2.42 1.71
N HIS A 11 -7.62 3.42 2.51
CA HIS A 11 -6.69 3.32 3.62
C HIS A 11 -7.32 2.81 4.92
N ALA A 12 -6.72 1.75 5.45
CA ALA A 12 -6.79 1.45 6.87
C ALA A 12 -6.45 2.73 7.68
N ARG A 13 -7.28 3.05 8.67
CA ARG A 13 -7.06 4.19 9.58
C ARG A 13 -7.10 3.73 11.01
N ARG A 14 -6.40 4.45 11.88
CA ARG A 14 -6.42 4.18 13.33
C ARG A 14 -7.86 4.18 13.86
N THR A 15 -8.17 3.22 14.74
CA THR A 15 -9.49 3.09 15.39
C THR A 15 -9.94 4.43 15.98
N ALA A 16 -9.04 5.16 16.65
CA ALA A 16 -9.34 6.47 17.23
C ALA A 16 -9.84 7.49 16.21
N HIS A 17 -9.33 7.45 14.97
CA HIS A 17 -9.82 8.32 13.90
C HIS A 17 -11.26 7.98 13.53
N HIS A 18 -11.58 6.70 13.37
CA HIS A 18 -12.93 6.25 13.06
C HIS A 18 -13.92 6.58 14.19
N LEU A 19 -13.53 6.38 15.45
CA LEU A 19 -14.37 6.74 16.60
C LEU A 19 -14.67 8.24 16.64
N ARG A 20 -13.67 9.10 16.38
CA ARG A 20 -13.87 10.56 16.26
C ARG A 20 -14.78 10.93 15.08
N ALA A 21 -14.79 10.12 14.03
CA ALA A 21 -15.68 10.27 12.88
C ALA A 21 -17.09 9.70 13.12
N GLY A 22 -17.39 9.21 14.32
CA GLY A 22 -18.72 8.72 14.69
C GLY A 22 -18.93 7.21 14.48
N LEU A 23 -17.89 6.45 14.16
CA LEU A 23 -17.99 4.98 14.15
C LEU A 23 -18.26 4.49 15.57
N THR A 24 -19.27 3.66 15.76
CA THR A 24 -19.58 3.09 17.07
C THR A 24 -18.68 1.87 17.36
N PRO A 25 -18.43 1.55 18.64
CA PRO A 25 -17.66 0.37 19.02
C PRO A 25 -18.26 -0.95 18.51
N ASP A 26 -19.58 -1.03 18.36
CA ASP A 26 -20.26 -2.23 17.88
C ASP A 26 -20.06 -2.41 16.38
N VAL A 27 -20.13 -1.33 15.61
CA VAL A 27 -19.80 -1.37 14.17
C VAL A 27 -18.31 -1.67 13.97
N ALA A 28 -17.43 -1.10 14.80
CA ALA A 28 -15.99 -1.37 14.75
C ALA A 28 -15.62 -2.84 15.04
N ARG A 29 -16.48 -3.57 15.77
CA ARG A 29 -16.34 -5.01 16.05
C ARG A 29 -17.17 -5.88 15.09
N GLY A 30 -17.99 -5.26 14.26
CA GLY A 30 -18.92 -5.92 13.36
C GLY A 30 -18.27 -6.40 12.05
N PRO A 31 -19.02 -7.15 11.23
CA PRO A 31 -18.53 -7.79 10.01
C PRO A 31 -18.21 -6.80 8.87
N THR A 32 -18.57 -5.52 9.03
CA THR A 32 -18.30 -4.46 8.06
C THR A 32 -16.89 -3.86 8.20
N MET A 33 -16.16 -4.25 9.25
CA MET A 33 -14.83 -3.73 9.56
C MET A 33 -13.82 -4.85 9.74
N GLU A 34 -12.60 -4.60 9.28
CA GLU A 34 -11.47 -5.51 9.37
C GLU A 34 -10.36 -4.89 10.21
N ARG A 35 -9.81 -5.64 11.17
CA ARG A 35 -8.60 -5.26 11.91
C ARG A 35 -7.38 -5.64 11.09
N ARG A 36 -6.60 -4.63 10.71
CA ARG A 36 -5.41 -4.84 9.87
C ARG A 36 -4.10 -4.92 10.67
N ALA A 37 -4.08 -4.31 11.86
CA ALA A 37 -3.00 -4.44 12.84
C ALA A 37 -3.54 -4.05 14.24
N HIS A 38 -2.64 -3.87 15.21
CA HIS A 38 -2.97 -3.31 16.52
C HIS A 38 -3.33 -1.82 16.39
N GLY A 39 -4.59 -1.54 16.07
CA GLY A 39 -5.15 -0.18 16.03
C GLY A 39 -5.81 0.20 14.71
N PRO A 40 -5.22 -0.06 13.52
CA PRO A 40 -5.86 0.24 12.26
C PRO A 40 -7.09 -0.63 11.94
N LEU A 41 -8.14 0.03 11.44
CA LEU A 41 -9.36 -0.57 10.90
C LEU A 41 -9.57 -0.13 9.47
N ARG A 42 -10.11 -1.04 8.66
CA ARG A 42 -10.51 -0.83 7.28
C ARG A 42 -11.92 -1.37 7.06
N ALA A 43 -12.68 -0.81 6.12
CA ALA A 43 -13.94 -1.43 5.70
C ALA A 43 -13.68 -2.79 5.02
N THR A 44 -14.59 -3.75 5.23
CA THR A 44 -14.53 -5.03 4.50
C THR A 44 -14.95 -4.88 3.04
N GLY A 45 -14.60 -5.86 2.21
CA GLY A 45 -14.98 -5.90 0.80
C GLY A 45 -14.15 -5.03 -0.14
N LEU A 46 -13.04 -4.46 0.34
CA LEU A 46 -12.06 -3.80 -0.54
C LEU A 46 -11.23 -4.86 -1.25
N ASP A 47 -11.49 -5.02 -2.55
CA ASP A 47 -10.69 -5.87 -3.42
C ASP A 47 -9.50 -5.07 -3.97
N ALA A 48 -8.31 -5.43 -3.52
CA ALA A 48 -7.05 -4.85 -3.98
C ALA A 48 -5.97 -5.92 -4.03
N PRO A 49 -5.01 -5.83 -4.97
CA PRO A 49 -3.84 -6.69 -4.99
C PRO A 49 -3.12 -6.73 -3.63
N ALA A 50 -2.68 -7.92 -3.20
CA ALA A 50 -2.09 -8.14 -1.88
C ALA A 50 -0.91 -7.20 -1.55
N HIS A 51 -0.10 -6.81 -2.54
CA HIS A 51 0.99 -5.85 -2.33
C HIS A 51 0.46 -4.44 -2.04
N LEU A 52 -0.60 -3.99 -2.70
CA LEU A 52 -1.24 -2.70 -2.40
C LEU A 52 -1.93 -2.73 -1.04
N GLN A 53 -2.55 -3.84 -0.65
CA GLN A 53 -3.11 -3.99 0.69
C GLN A 53 -2.04 -3.84 1.79
N ARG A 54 -0.82 -4.35 1.58
CA ARG A 54 0.29 -4.16 2.53
C ARG A 54 0.78 -2.72 2.61
N VAL A 55 0.85 -2.02 1.48
CA VAL A 55 1.14 -0.58 1.48
C VAL A 55 0.05 0.16 2.25
N ASP A 56 -1.20 -0.19 2.02
CA ASP A 56 -2.37 0.40 2.68
C ASP A 56 -2.34 0.25 4.21
N ASP A 57 -2.06 -0.97 4.68
CA ASP A 57 -1.90 -1.26 6.10
C ASP A 57 -0.75 -0.47 6.72
N ALA A 58 0.38 -0.33 6.00
CA ALA A 58 1.53 0.46 6.43
C ALA A 58 1.22 1.96 6.51
N VAL A 59 0.47 2.51 5.53
CA VAL A 59 -0.01 3.90 5.57
C VAL A 59 -0.87 4.14 6.82
N GLY A 60 -1.75 3.20 7.16
CA GLY A 60 -2.60 3.31 8.35
C GLY A 60 -1.85 3.38 9.69
N LEU A 61 -0.59 2.94 9.70
CA LEU A 61 0.28 2.96 10.87
C LEU A 61 1.12 4.23 10.99
N LEU A 62 1.32 4.98 9.90
CA LEU A 62 2.15 6.18 9.89
C LEU A 62 1.70 7.19 10.97
N LEU A 63 2.70 7.80 11.60
CA LEU A 63 2.57 8.94 12.50
C LEU A 63 2.96 10.24 11.79
N PRO A 64 2.56 11.41 12.32
CA PRO A 64 3.11 12.68 11.85
C PRO A 64 4.64 12.65 11.87
N GLY A 65 5.26 13.06 10.75
CA GLY A 65 6.72 13.05 10.58
C GLY A 65 7.33 11.71 10.17
N THR A 66 6.52 10.66 9.99
CA THR A 66 6.99 9.37 9.45
C THR A 66 6.70 9.27 7.95
N ALA A 67 7.50 8.46 7.26
CA ALA A 67 7.37 8.21 5.83
C ALA A 67 7.44 6.72 5.53
N LEU A 68 6.83 6.30 4.42
CA LEU A 68 7.09 4.99 3.83
C LEU A 68 8.48 4.97 3.21
N GLY A 69 9.23 3.91 3.48
CA GLY A 69 10.52 3.64 2.85
C GLY A 69 10.52 2.31 2.07
N GLY A 70 11.70 1.92 1.59
CA GLY A 70 11.92 0.63 0.93
C GLY A 70 11.05 0.40 -0.29
N TRP A 71 10.69 -0.87 -0.54
CA TRP A 71 9.90 -1.30 -1.70
C TRP A 71 8.57 -0.54 -1.84
N ALA A 72 7.89 -0.23 -0.73
CA ALA A 72 6.60 0.45 -0.74
C ALA A 72 6.72 1.87 -1.30
N SER A 73 7.78 2.60 -0.92
CA SER A 73 8.06 3.94 -1.46
C SER A 73 8.38 3.91 -2.95
N LEU A 74 9.11 2.89 -3.41
CA LEU A 74 9.48 2.71 -4.81
C LEU A 74 8.27 2.34 -5.66
N LEU A 75 7.43 1.42 -5.18
CA LEU A 75 6.17 1.06 -5.83
C LEU A 75 5.26 2.28 -6.02
N LEU A 76 5.11 3.12 -5.00
CA LEU A 76 4.29 4.34 -5.09
C LEU A 76 4.83 5.38 -6.08
N GLN A 77 6.12 5.32 -6.40
CA GLN A 77 6.76 6.14 -7.44
C GLN A 77 6.63 5.52 -8.85
N GLY A 78 5.97 4.36 -8.98
CA GLY A 78 5.76 3.66 -10.26
C GLY A 78 6.84 2.64 -10.60
N ASN A 79 7.76 2.34 -9.68
CA ASN A 79 8.81 1.35 -9.88
C ASN A 79 8.27 -0.07 -9.65
N ASN A 80 7.49 -0.55 -10.62
CA ASN A 80 6.68 -1.77 -10.50
C ASN A 80 7.49 -3.08 -10.45
N TRP A 81 8.81 -3.00 -10.65
CA TRP A 81 9.75 -4.10 -10.41
C TRP A 81 9.92 -4.41 -8.91
N PHE A 82 9.49 -3.51 -8.03
CA PHE A 82 9.38 -3.75 -6.59
C PHE A 82 7.94 -4.12 -6.21
N ASP A 83 7.62 -5.42 -6.20
CA ASP A 83 6.27 -5.91 -5.88
C ASP A 83 6.10 -6.33 -4.41
N GLY A 84 7.21 -6.32 -3.66
CA GLY A 84 7.28 -6.69 -2.24
C GLY A 84 6.92 -8.16 -1.97
N ARG A 85 6.74 -9.02 -2.97
CA ARG A 85 6.24 -10.41 -2.77
C ARG A 85 7.33 -11.37 -2.31
N THR A 86 8.58 -11.06 -2.61
CA THR A 86 9.78 -11.85 -2.26
C THR A 86 10.58 -11.18 -1.15
N GLY A 87 11.52 -11.91 -0.53
CA GLY A 87 12.40 -11.36 0.51
C GLY A 87 13.24 -10.17 0.05
N ASP A 88 13.59 -10.13 -1.24
CA ASP A 88 14.33 -9.04 -1.87
C ASP A 88 13.41 -7.90 -2.36
N GLY A 89 12.10 -8.11 -2.31
CA GLY A 89 11.08 -7.15 -2.72
C GLY A 89 10.97 -6.93 -4.23
N CYS A 90 11.76 -7.64 -5.04
CA CYS A 90 11.81 -7.51 -6.49
C CYS A 90 11.06 -8.63 -7.23
N ASP A 91 10.40 -8.29 -8.34
CA ASP A 91 9.93 -9.26 -9.32
C ASP A 91 11.12 -9.80 -10.14
N GLN A 92 11.45 -11.07 -9.93
CA GLN A 92 12.54 -11.76 -10.62
C GLN A 92 12.34 -11.86 -12.14
N ARG A 93 11.14 -11.61 -12.68
CA ARG A 93 10.88 -11.62 -14.13
C ARG A 93 11.42 -10.40 -14.88
N SER A 94 11.83 -9.36 -14.15
CA SER A 94 12.30 -8.09 -14.74
C SER A 94 13.82 -7.89 -14.70
N SER A 95 14.59 -8.83 -14.16
CA SER A 95 16.04 -8.67 -13.98
C SER A 95 16.88 -8.90 -15.25
N THR A 96 16.28 -9.13 -16.42
CA THR A 96 17.02 -9.14 -17.70
C THR A 96 17.37 -7.72 -18.13
N VAL A 97 18.24 -7.06 -17.37
CA VAL A 97 19.04 -5.95 -17.86
C VAL A 97 20.03 -6.57 -18.85
N ARG A 98 19.74 -6.48 -20.16
CA ARG A 98 20.76 -6.79 -21.17
C ARG A 98 21.93 -5.82 -20.93
N PRO A 99 23.16 -6.30 -20.74
CA PRO A 99 24.31 -5.40 -20.80
C PRO A 99 24.28 -4.70 -22.16
N ALA A 100 24.51 -3.39 -22.17
CA ALA A 100 24.71 -2.66 -23.42
C ALA A 100 25.82 -3.34 -24.20
N PRO A 101 25.71 -3.50 -25.54
CA PRO A 101 26.78 -4.08 -26.32
C PRO A 101 28.05 -3.27 -26.06
N SER A 102 29.11 -3.94 -25.62
CA SER A 102 30.43 -3.33 -25.50
C SER A 102 30.79 -2.80 -26.88
N SER A 103 30.95 -1.48 -26.98
CA SER A 103 31.61 -0.88 -28.13
C SER A 103 33.08 -1.30 -28.04
N ASP A 104 33.39 -2.48 -28.58
CA ASP A 104 34.76 -2.84 -28.89
C ASP A 104 35.30 -1.77 -29.84
N VAL A 105 36.22 -1.00 -29.31
CA VAL A 105 37.01 -0.02 -30.04
C VAL A 105 37.84 -0.80 -31.04
N ALA A 106 37.41 -0.78 -32.29
CA ALA A 106 38.25 -1.15 -33.41
C ALA A 106 39.50 -0.24 -33.42
N ARG A 107 40.66 -0.82 -33.12
CA ARG A 107 41.96 -0.34 -33.55
C ARG A 107 42.82 -1.51 -33.96
#